data_AF-A0A016TB01-F1
#
_entry.id   AF-A0A016TB01-F1
#
_cell.length_a   1.000
_cell.length_b   1.000
_cell.length_c   1.000
_cell.angle_alpha   90.00
_cell.angle_beta   90.00
_cell.angle_gamma   90.00
#
_symmetry.space_group_name_H-M   'P 1'
#
loop_
_entity.id
_entity.type
_entity.pdbx_description
1 polymer ?
#
loop_
_entity_poly.entity_id
_entity_poly.type
_entity_poly.pdbx_seq_one_letter_code
_entity_poly.pdbx_strand_id
1 'polypeptide(L)'
;MVQSIYRSLFFHALAGSHAFVEEVLLPYLSRSNATVAGVLVLDGVLHFDAFPAAQGVPEGFEEIFPTAARELYEHNHMGDFIQLIGRVRKDDVIVQHFLAAFARSTGMNADDWSFRPWLLLLRLPVQAIISVEDMYRMHPYLYADHSSFFFHSNQDIDFPTIYISDTLNRRGVRQYCPHCDGLYMLTGQNLRFLSIIVDTVIRTVIQLSDSSANMIVDDLYFYQSANDITA
;
A
#
# COMPACT_ATOMS: atom_id res chain seq x y z
N MET A 1 -22.51 -14.28 -5.80
CA MET A 1 -21.69 -15.29 -6.50
C MET A 1 -20.20 -15.06 -6.26
N VAL A 2 -19.66 -13.87 -6.55
CA VAL A 2 -18.26 -13.49 -6.30
C VAL A 2 -17.83 -13.65 -4.84
N GLN A 3 -18.63 -13.20 -3.85
CA GLN A 3 -18.34 -13.43 -2.43
C GLN A 3 -18.33 -14.92 -2.03
N SER A 4 -19.18 -15.74 -2.65
CA SER A 4 -19.21 -17.20 -2.39
C SER A 4 -17.97 -17.89 -2.94
N ILE A 5 -17.50 -17.44 -4.11
CA ILE A 5 -16.26 -17.89 -4.75
C ILE A 5 -15.03 -17.42 -3.95
N TYR A 6 -15.02 -16.15 -3.50
CA TYR A 6 -13.99 -15.60 -2.63
C TYR A 6 -13.89 -16.39 -1.32
N ARG A 7 -15.06 -16.73 -0.74
CA ARG A 7 -15.19 -17.54 0.46
C ARG A 7 -14.76 -19.01 0.32
N SER A 8 -14.47 -19.55 -0.86
CA SER A 8 -13.93 -20.92 -0.95
C SER A 8 -12.44 -20.97 -1.26
N LEU A 9 -11.89 -19.95 -1.93
CA LEU A 9 -10.50 -19.95 -2.39
C LEU A 9 -9.47 -19.35 -1.43
N PHE A 10 -9.83 -18.37 -0.60
CA PHE A 10 -8.84 -17.52 0.09
C PHE A 10 -8.71 -17.75 1.61
N PHE A 11 -9.41 -18.76 2.15
CA PHE A 11 -9.69 -18.84 3.60
C PHE A 11 -8.48 -19.10 4.53
N HIS A 12 -7.34 -19.58 4.04
CA HIS A 12 -6.23 -19.90 4.93
C HIS A 12 -5.31 -18.71 5.25
N ALA A 13 -5.06 -17.81 4.28
CA ALA A 13 -4.15 -16.67 4.51
C ALA A 13 -4.85 -15.46 5.14
N LEU A 14 -6.17 -15.30 4.93
CA LEU A 14 -6.93 -14.11 5.34
C LEU A 14 -7.86 -14.35 6.53
N ALA A 15 -7.72 -15.49 7.22
CA ALA A 15 -8.62 -15.85 8.31
C ALA A 15 -8.65 -14.79 9.42
N GLY A 16 -7.50 -14.21 9.76
CA GLY A 16 -7.38 -13.20 10.80
C GLY A 16 -8.09 -11.88 10.45
N SER A 17 -7.75 -11.30 9.30
CA SER A 17 -8.37 -10.06 8.81
C SER A 17 -9.85 -10.23 8.51
N HIS A 18 -10.26 -11.37 7.95
CA HIS A 18 -11.67 -11.68 7.74
C HIS A 18 -12.45 -11.74 9.05
N ALA A 19 -11.94 -12.48 10.05
CA ALA A 19 -12.56 -12.56 11.37
C ALA A 19 -12.62 -11.19 12.04
N PHE A 20 -11.55 -10.38 11.95
CA PHE A 20 -11.57 -9.01 12.47
C PHE A 20 -12.67 -8.16 11.82
N VAL A 21 -12.79 -8.17 10.49
CA VAL A 21 -13.80 -7.36 9.80
C VAL A 21 -15.21 -7.83 10.13
N GLU A 22 -15.48 -9.13 10.03
CA GLU A 22 -16.83 -9.69 10.16
C GLU A 22 -17.32 -9.78 11.60
N GLU A 23 -16.44 -10.14 12.54
CA GLU A 23 -16.84 -10.48 13.91
C GLU A 23 -16.56 -9.34 14.91
N VAL A 24 -15.66 -8.40 14.56
CA VAL A 24 -15.28 -7.29 15.45
C VAL A 24 -15.71 -5.95 14.88
N LEU A 25 -15.19 -5.57 13.72
CA LEU A 25 -15.35 -4.22 13.17
C LEU A 25 -16.80 -3.94 12.76
N LEU A 26 -17.41 -4.80 11.94
CA LEU A 26 -18.78 -4.61 11.47
C LEU A 26 -19.79 -4.56 12.65
N PRO A 27 -19.74 -5.49 13.64
CA PRO A 27 -20.58 -5.39 14.82
C PRO A 27 -20.35 -4.11 15.63
N TYR A 28 -19.11 -3.66 15.78
CA TYR A 28 -18.81 -2.41 16.48
C TYR A 28 -19.43 -1.19 15.79
N LEU A 29 -19.30 -1.06 14.47
CA LEU A 29 -19.84 0.07 13.71
C LEU A 29 -21.37 0.10 13.76
N SER A 30 -22.01 -1.08 13.70
CA SER A 30 -23.47 -1.21 13.81
C SER A 30 -24.04 -0.72 15.15
N ARG A 31 -23.23 -0.74 16.22
CA ARG A 31 -23.65 -0.35 17.58
C ARG A 31 -23.27 1.08 17.94
N SER A 32 -22.21 1.61 17.33
CA SER A 32 -21.62 2.91 17.71
C SER A 32 -22.01 4.06 16.80
N ASN A 33 -22.60 3.80 15.62
CA ASN A 33 -22.76 4.77 14.53
C ASN A 33 -21.44 5.43 14.11
N ALA A 34 -20.29 4.85 14.49
CA ALA A 34 -19.00 5.31 14.04
C ALA A 34 -18.81 4.99 12.55
N THR A 35 -17.96 5.76 11.89
CA THR A 35 -17.53 5.52 10.51
C THR A 35 -16.02 5.27 10.48
N VAL A 36 -15.56 4.62 9.41
CA VAL A 36 -14.13 4.40 9.16
C VAL A 36 -13.66 5.45 8.16
N ALA A 37 -12.79 6.36 8.60
CA ALA A 37 -12.21 7.38 7.73
C ALA A 37 -11.27 6.77 6.67
N GLY A 38 -10.60 5.67 7.01
CA GLY A 38 -9.74 4.95 6.10
C GLY A 38 -9.07 3.74 6.73
N VAL A 39 -8.67 2.78 5.90
CA VAL A 39 -7.91 1.59 6.26
C VAL A 39 -6.63 1.60 5.44
N LEU A 40 -5.49 1.56 6.14
CA LEU A 40 -4.17 1.43 5.52
C LEU A 40 -3.63 0.05 5.89
N VAL A 41 -3.43 -0.80 4.89
CA VAL A 41 -2.79 -2.11 5.06
C VAL A 41 -1.39 -2.04 4.50
N LEU A 42 -0.39 -2.27 5.34
CA LEU A 42 1.03 -2.24 4.97
C LEU A 42 1.58 -3.66 5.01
N ASP A 43 2.30 -4.07 3.98
CA ASP A 43 2.85 -5.42 3.88
C ASP A 43 4.15 -5.41 3.08
N GLY A 44 5.26 -5.62 3.77
CA GLY A 44 6.62 -5.41 3.26
C GLY A 44 6.82 -3.98 2.80
N VAL A 45 7.47 -3.14 3.59
CA VAL A 45 7.63 -1.71 3.28
C VAL A 45 9.08 -1.26 3.45
N LEU A 46 10.02 -2.19 3.28
CA LEU A 46 11.44 -1.98 3.58
C LEU A 46 12.31 -2.01 2.32
N HIS A 47 11.98 -2.86 1.35
CA HIS A 47 12.91 -3.21 0.30
C HIS A 47 12.91 -2.20 -0.84
N PHE A 48 13.96 -1.38 -0.91
CA PHE A 48 14.27 -0.50 -2.04
C PHE A 48 15.33 -1.16 -2.93
N ASP A 49 15.06 -1.27 -4.23
CA ASP A 49 15.98 -1.92 -5.17
C ASP A 49 16.07 -1.15 -6.49
N ALA A 50 17.02 -0.23 -6.59
CA ALA A 50 17.23 0.60 -7.78
C ALA A 50 18.07 -0.10 -8.89
N PHE A 51 18.22 -1.42 -8.85
CA PHE A 51 18.86 -2.15 -9.94
C PHE A 51 17.86 -2.43 -11.08
N PRO A 52 18.23 -2.23 -12.36
CA PRO A 52 17.37 -2.56 -13.48
C PRO A 52 16.89 -4.01 -13.44
N ALA A 53 15.63 -4.24 -13.83
CA ALA A 53 14.96 -5.55 -13.80
C ALA A 53 14.89 -6.22 -12.41
N ALA A 54 15.04 -5.46 -11.32
CA ALA A 54 14.83 -5.95 -9.97
C ALA A 54 13.35 -6.16 -9.61
N GLN A 55 12.41 -5.67 -10.41
CA GLN A 55 10.98 -5.81 -10.20
C GLN A 55 10.36 -6.81 -11.18
N GLY A 56 9.84 -7.91 -10.63
CA GLY A 56 8.93 -8.82 -11.33
C GLY A 56 7.48 -8.33 -11.28
N VAL A 57 6.67 -8.78 -12.22
CA VAL A 57 5.22 -8.54 -12.25
C VAL A 57 4.46 -9.86 -12.46
N PRO A 58 3.21 -9.97 -11.98
CA PRO A 58 2.38 -11.13 -12.29
C PRO A 58 2.06 -11.25 -13.78
N GLU A 59 1.69 -12.46 -14.22
CA GLU A 59 1.17 -12.67 -15.58
C GLU A 59 -0.10 -11.83 -15.81
N GLY A 60 -0.22 -11.24 -17.01
CA GLY A 60 -1.34 -10.37 -17.37
C GLY A 60 -1.30 -8.97 -16.72
N PHE A 61 -0.23 -8.59 -16.02
CA PHE A 61 -0.11 -7.26 -15.40
C PHE A 61 -0.33 -6.11 -16.39
N GLU A 62 0.26 -6.18 -17.59
CA GLU A 62 0.10 -5.15 -18.63
C GLU A 62 -1.34 -5.02 -19.14
N GLU A 63 -2.07 -6.12 -19.21
CA GLU A 63 -3.48 -6.11 -19.63
C GLU A 63 -4.38 -5.48 -18.55
N ILE A 64 -4.09 -5.74 -17.27
CA ILE A 64 -4.91 -5.27 -16.15
C ILE A 64 -4.56 -3.82 -15.79
N PHE A 65 -3.28 -3.46 -15.80
CA PHE A 65 -2.77 -2.14 -15.40
C PHE A 65 -1.83 -1.54 -16.46
N PRO A 66 -2.34 -1.22 -17.67
CA PRO A 66 -1.49 -0.76 -18.77
C PRO A 66 -0.70 0.52 -18.44
N THR A 67 -1.29 1.44 -17.68
CA THR A 67 -0.59 2.66 -17.22
C THR A 67 0.59 2.33 -16.32
N ALA A 68 0.38 1.47 -15.31
CA ALA A 68 1.41 1.08 -14.36
C ALA A 68 2.51 0.24 -15.03
N ALA A 69 2.15 -0.59 -16.02
CA ALA A 69 3.12 -1.34 -16.82
C ALA A 69 4.03 -0.42 -17.63
N ARG A 70 3.46 0.63 -18.23
CA ARG A 70 4.26 1.64 -18.92
C ARG A 70 5.17 2.41 -17.97
N GLU A 71 4.69 2.81 -16.80
CA GLU A 71 5.51 3.49 -15.79
C GLU A 71 6.67 2.60 -15.32
N LEU A 72 6.42 1.32 -15.02
CA LEU A 72 7.49 0.37 -14.68
C LEU A 72 8.51 0.19 -15.81
N TYR A 73 8.05 0.15 -17.06
CA TYR A 73 8.93 0.05 -18.23
C TYR A 73 9.81 1.30 -18.37
N GLU A 74 9.23 2.51 -18.22
CA GLU A 74 9.96 3.78 -18.23
C GLU A 74 10.99 3.88 -17.09
N HIS A 75 10.74 3.18 -15.98
CA HIS A 75 11.65 3.03 -14.84
C HIS A 75 12.54 1.76 -14.89
N ASN A 76 12.76 1.17 -16.08
CA ASN A 76 13.63 0.01 -16.29
C ASN A 76 13.32 -1.21 -15.41
N HIS A 77 12.07 -1.38 -14.98
CA HIS A 77 11.66 -2.42 -14.03
C HIS A 77 12.49 -2.43 -12.75
N MET A 78 12.90 -1.25 -12.26
CA MET A 78 13.52 -1.11 -10.94
C MET A 78 12.46 -1.30 -9.85
N GLY A 79 12.91 -1.77 -8.68
CA GLY A 79 12.12 -1.86 -7.45
C GLY A 79 12.30 -0.62 -6.56
N ASP A 80 12.47 0.56 -7.16
CA ASP A 80 12.69 1.84 -6.49
C ASP A 80 11.37 2.59 -6.17
N PHE A 81 10.27 1.86 -6.02
CA PHE A 81 8.95 2.43 -5.76
C PHE A 81 8.27 1.73 -4.59
N ILE A 82 7.25 2.38 -4.02
CA ILE A 82 6.25 1.70 -3.19
C ILE A 82 4.97 1.53 -3.99
N GLN A 83 4.41 0.32 -3.97
CA GLN A 83 3.14 0.03 -4.63
C GLN A 83 1.99 0.51 -3.75
N LEU A 84 1.02 1.17 -4.36
CA LEU A 84 -0.23 1.57 -3.72
C LEU A 84 -1.40 0.96 -4.49
N ILE A 85 -2.21 0.14 -3.84
CA ILE A 85 -3.43 -0.42 -4.43
C ILE A 85 -4.64 0.22 -3.78
N GLY A 86 -5.61 0.67 -4.59
CA GLY A 86 -6.94 1.06 -4.13
C GLY A 86 -8.01 0.71 -5.16
N ARG A 87 -9.28 0.62 -4.75
CA ARG A 87 -10.42 0.35 -5.65
C ARG A 87 -10.74 1.58 -6.49
N VAL A 88 -11.10 1.33 -7.75
CA VAL A 88 -11.59 2.35 -8.68
C VAL A 88 -12.82 3.05 -8.07
N ARG A 89 -12.79 4.40 -8.02
CA ARG A 89 -13.90 5.29 -7.59
C ARG A 89 -14.38 5.15 -6.14
N LYS A 90 -13.78 4.27 -5.34
CA LYS A 90 -14.12 4.10 -3.91
C LYS A 90 -13.07 4.66 -2.98
N ASP A 91 -11.80 4.48 -3.33
CA ASP A 91 -10.68 4.80 -2.43
C ASP A 91 -9.96 6.10 -2.87
N ASP A 92 -10.61 6.95 -3.68
CA ASP A 92 -9.96 8.13 -4.30
C ASP A 92 -9.45 9.15 -3.28
N VAL A 93 -10.24 9.44 -2.24
CA VAL A 93 -9.89 10.42 -1.20
C VAL A 93 -8.65 9.96 -0.42
N ILE A 94 -8.67 8.72 0.10
CA ILE A 94 -7.53 8.16 0.83
C ILE A 94 -6.28 8.03 -0.05
N VAL A 95 -6.43 7.65 -1.33
CA VAL A 95 -5.31 7.62 -2.28
C VAL A 95 -4.73 9.02 -2.49
N GLN A 96 -5.56 10.06 -2.64
CA GLN A 96 -5.09 11.44 -2.79
C GLN A 96 -4.34 11.94 -1.55
N HIS A 97 -4.85 11.65 -0.35
CA HIS A 97 -4.14 11.96 0.90
C HIS A 97 -2.78 11.27 0.96
N PHE A 98 -2.73 9.98 0.62
CA PHE A 98 -1.47 9.22 0.61
C PHE A 98 -0.47 9.77 -0.42
N LEU A 99 -0.92 10.06 -1.65
CA LEU A 99 -0.08 10.65 -2.69
C LEU A 99 0.50 12.01 -2.26
N ALA A 100 -0.33 12.87 -1.68
CA ALA A 100 0.10 14.17 -1.19
C ALA A 100 1.09 14.05 -0.02
N ALA A 101 0.83 13.13 0.92
CA ALA A 101 1.73 12.84 2.01
C ALA A 101 3.07 12.29 1.50
N PHE A 102 3.07 11.35 0.56
CA PHE A 102 4.27 10.75 0.01
C PHE A 102 5.13 11.76 -0.74
N ALA A 103 4.51 12.63 -1.53
CA ALA A 103 5.22 13.70 -2.22
C ALA A 103 5.92 14.64 -1.23
N ARG A 104 5.27 14.98 -0.11
CA ARG A 104 5.88 15.78 0.96
C ARG A 104 7.02 15.04 1.64
N SER A 105 6.78 13.81 2.10
CA SER A 105 7.79 12.98 2.77
C SER A 105 9.02 12.76 1.90
N THR A 106 8.83 12.50 0.61
CA THR A 106 9.92 12.35 -0.35
C THR A 106 10.65 13.68 -0.56
N GLY A 107 9.93 14.79 -0.76
CA GLY A 107 10.54 16.11 -0.95
C GLY A 107 11.37 16.61 0.24
N MET A 108 11.15 16.07 1.45
CA MET A 108 11.90 16.41 2.66
C MET A 108 13.03 15.43 2.98
N ASN A 109 12.96 14.19 2.48
CA ASN A 109 13.86 13.11 2.89
C ASN A 109 14.63 12.48 1.71
N ALA A 110 14.46 12.95 0.48
CA ALA A 110 15.03 12.39 -0.75
C ALA A 110 15.85 13.42 -1.56
N ASP A 111 16.81 14.08 -0.89
CA ASP A 111 17.57 15.20 -1.47
C ASP A 111 18.67 14.79 -2.48
N ASP A 112 18.90 13.49 -2.69
CA ASP A 112 19.92 12.98 -3.61
C ASP A 112 19.27 12.42 -4.89
N TRP A 113 19.89 12.70 -6.04
CA TRP A 113 19.52 12.13 -7.34
C TRP A 113 19.59 10.61 -7.37
N SER A 114 20.46 9.99 -6.56
CA SER A 114 20.59 8.53 -6.49
C SER A 114 19.45 7.82 -5.76
N PHE A 115 18.59 8.56 -5.05
CA PHE A 115 17.52 8.02 -4.22
C PHE A 115 16.23 8.81 -4.44
N ARG A 116 15.43 8.36 -5.40
CA ARG A 116 14.16 9.01 -5.80
C ARG A 116 13.02 8.00 -5.78
N PRO A 117 12.57 7.57 -4.59
CA PRO A 117 11.46 6.66 -4.52
C PRO A 117 10.21 7.27 -5.13
N TRP A 118 9.45 6.48 -5.87
CA TRP A 118 8.20 6.90 -6.49
C TRP A 118 7.05 5.96 -6.10
N LEU A 119 5.84 6.28 -6.55
CA LEU A 119 4.63 5.52 -6.26
C LEU A 119 4.12 4.81 -7.51
N LEU A 120 3.96 3.49 -7.42
CA LEU A 120 3.25 2.73 -8.44
C LEU A 120 1.79 2.53 -8.01
N LEU A 121 0.88 3.28 -8.62
CA LEU A 121 -0.54 3.23 -8.28
C LEU A 121 -1.29 2.19 -9.12
N LEU A 122 -1.87 1.19 -8.45
CA LEU A 122 -2.76 0.21 -9.06
C LEU A 122 -4.21 0.49 -8.64
N ARG A 123 -5.07 0.76 -9.62
CA ARG A 123 -6.50 0.96 -9.38
C ARG A 123 -7.27 -0.32 -9.72
N LEU A 124 -7.65 -1.07 -8.68
CA LEU A 124 -8.34 -2.35 -8.85
C LEU A 124 -9.80 -2.14 -9.29
N PRO A 125 -10.21 -2.70 -10.44
CA PRO A 125 -11.60 -2.65 -10.89
C PRO A 125 -12.41 -3.78 -10.24
N VAL A 126 -12.54 -3.75 -8.91
CA VAL A 126 -13.19 -4.85 -8.14
C VAL A 126 -14.62 -5.13 -8.61
N GLN A 127 -15.35 -4.12 -9.08
CA GLN A 127 -16.71 -4.28 -9.60
C GLN A 127 -16.77 -5.01 -10.95
N ALA A 128 -15.66 -5.07 -11.69
CA ALA A 128 -15.56 -5.80 -12.95
C ALA A 128 -15.30 -7.30 -12.76
N ILE A 129 -15.04 -7.74 -11.52
CA ILE A 129 -14.85 -9.16 -11.18
C ILE A 129 -16.22 -9.84 -11.17
N ILE A 130 -16.55 -10.56 -12.24
CA ILE A 130 -17.86 -11.22 -12.39
C ILE A 130 -17.77 -12.74 -12.54
N SER A 131 -16.57 -13.27 -12.78
CA SER A 131 -16.31 -14.69 -12.97
C SER A 131 -15.19 -15.22 -12.08
N VAL A 132 -15.08 -16.56 -12.01
CA VAL A 132 -13.96 -17.25 -11.35
C VAL A 132 -12.63 -16.95 -12.07
N GLU A 133 -12.67 -16.79 -13.39
CA GLU A 133 -11.50 -16.45 -14.20
C GLU A 133 -10.99 -15.05 -13.82
N ASP A 134 -11.88 -14.05 -13.73
CA ASP A 134 -11.51 -12.70 -13.29
C ASP A 134 -10.88 -12.73 -11.89
N MET A 135 -11.42 -13.57 -11.01
CA MET A 135 -10.89 -13.77 -9.67
C MET A 135 -9.47 -14.35 -9.68
N TYR A 136 -9.20 -15.36 -10.50
CA TYR A 136 -7.85 -15.92 -10.65
C TYR A 136 -6.87 -14.88 -11.20
N ARG A 137 -7.28 -14.10 -12.20
CA ARG A 137 -6.46 -13.03 -12.78
C ARG A 137 -6.15 -11.92 -11.77
N MET A 138 -7.09 -11.63 -10.87
CA MET A 138 -6.93 -10.60 -9.82
C MET A 138 -6.28 -11.12 -8.53
N HIS A 139 -6.18 -12.43 -8.34
CA HIS A 139 -5.61 -13.06 -7.15
C HIS A 139 -4.25 -12.47 -6.72
N PRO A 140 -3.28 -12.18 -7.64
CA PRO A 140 -2.00 -11.59 -7.27
C PRO A 140 -2.08 -10.20 -6.60
N TYR A 141 -3.24 -9.55 -6.62
CA TYR A 141 -3.47 -8.23 -6.03
C TYR A 141 -4.48 -8.27 -4.86
N LEU A 142 -5.01 -9.45 -4.55
CA LEU A 142 -6.08 -9.69 -3.56
C LEU A 142 -5.69 -10.75 -2.50
N TYR A 143 -4.38 -11.01 -2.35
CA TYR A 143 -3.88 -12.07 -1.46
C TYR A 143 -3.58 -11.59 -0.03
N ALA A 144 -3.64 -10.28 0.23
CA ALA A 144 -3.35 -9.69 1.54
C ALA A 144 -4.61 -9.14 2.22
N ASP A 145 -4.45 -8.72 3.48
CA ASP A 145 -5.52 -8.39 4.43
C ASP A 145 -6.48 -7.29 3.96
N HIS A 146 -6.06 -6.40 3.06
CA HIS A 146 -6.93 -5.36 2.48
C HIS A 146 -8.15 -5.96 1.78
N SER A 147 -8.04 -7.20 1.31
CA SER A 147 -9.12 -7.86 0.60
C SER A 147 -10.31 -8.19 1.50
N SER A 148 -10.09 -8.42 2.80
CA SER A 148 -11.19 -8.58 3.77
C SER A 148 -12.02 -7.30 3.94
N PHE A 149 -11.40 -6.13 3.76
CA PHE A 149 -12.09 -4.84 3.77
C PHE A 149 -12.74 -4.52 2.43
N PHE A 150 -12.27 -5.10 1.33
CA PHE A 150 -12.96 -5.01 0.04
C PHE A 150 -14.18 -5.93 -0.04
N PHE A 151 -14.10 -7.11 0.56
CA PHE A 151 -15.09 -8.19 0.45
C PHE A 151 -15.58 -8.64 1.83
N HIS A 152 -16.57 -7.93 2.38
CA HIS A 152 -17.23 -8.27 3.65
C HIS A 152 -18.75 -8.43 3.50
N SER A 153 -19.41 -8.99 4.51
CA SER A 153 -20.83 -9.33 4.44
C SER A 153 -21.78 -8.13 4.29
N ASN A 154 -21.49 -7.01 4.96
CA ASN A 154 -22.39 -5.85 4.97
C ASN A 154 -22.01 -4.78 3.93
N GLN A 155 -22.63 -4.82 2.74
CA GLN A 155 -22.30 -3.93 1.62
C GLN A 155 -22.77 -2.47 1.77
N ASP A 156 -23.56 -2.16 2.80
CA ASP A 156 -24.03 -0.80 3.08
C ASP A 156 -22.94 0.05 3.78
N ILE A 157 -21.94 -0.61 4.36
CA ILE A 157 -20.77 0.03 4.95
C ILE A 157 -19.65 0.02 3.91
N ASP A 158 -19.09 1.18 3.59
CA ASP A 158 -17.90 1.25 2.75
C ASP A 158 -16.65 1.48 3.61
N PHE A 159 -15.60 0.73 3.33
CA PHE A 159 -14.28 0.89 3.95
C PHE A 159 -13.29 1.47 2.94
N PRO A 160 -13.06 2.80 2.92
CA PRO A 160 -12.00 3.37 2.10
C PRO A 160 -10.67 2.70 2.46
N THR A 161 -10.09 1.93 1.56
CA THR A 161 -8.98 1.03 1.89
C THR A 161 -7.87 1.12 0.86
N ILE A 162 -6.62 1.25 1.32
CA ILE A 162 -5.43 1.16 0.48
C ILE A 162 -4.49 0.07 1.00
N TYR A 163 -3.82 -0.60 0.06
CA TYR A 163 -2.75 -1.56 0.33
C TYR A 163 -1.41 -1.03 -0.16
N ILE A 164 -0.41 -1.05 0.72
CA ILE A 164 0.90 -0.44 0.53
C ILE A 164 1.96 -1.52 0.66
N SER A 165 2.78 -1.71 -0.38
CA SER A 165 3.75 -2.80 -0.39
C SER A 165 4.97 -2.52 -1.28
N ASP A 166 6.12 -3.05 -0.88
CA ASP A 166 7.37 -3.19 -1.63
C ASP A 166 7.32 -4.37 -2.61
N THR A 167 6.14 -4.95 -2.83
CA THR A 167 5.85 -6.08 -3.72
C THR A 167 6.48 -7.41 -3.30
N LEU A 168 7.06 -7.49 -2.09
CA LEU A 168 7.48 -8.72 -1.44
C LEU A 168 8.37 -9.61 -2.34
N ASN A 169 7.90 -10.82 -2.63
CA ASN A 169 8.55 -11.84 -3.44
C ASN A 169 8.63 -11.49 -4.94
N ARG A 170 8.21 -10.30 -5.33
CA ARG A 170 8.40 -9.78 -6.69
C ARG A 170 9.60 -8.85 -6.81
N ARG A 171 10.31 -8.54 -5.71
CA ARG A 171 11.42 -7.59 -5.72
C ARG A 171 12.76 -8.19 -5.31
N GLY A 172 13.79 -7.89 -6.10
CA GLY A 172 15.19 -8.21 -5.84
C GLY A 172 15.42 -9.66 -5.43
N VAL A 173 16.18 -9.88 -4.35
CA VAL A 173 16.52 -11.22 -3.85
C VAL A 173 15.31 -12.06 -3.46
N ARG A 174 14.19 -11.44 -3.05
CA ARG A 174 12.98 -12.16 -2.63
C ARG A 174 12.27 -12.86 -3.79
N GLN A 175 12.58 -12.50 -5.04
CA GLN A 175 12.14 -13.25 -6.22
C GLN A 175 12.68 -14.68 -6.25
N TYR A 176 13.89 -14.88 -5.73
CA TYR A 176 14.57 -16.18 -5.72
C TYR A 176 14.44 -16.88 -4.38
N CYS A 177 14.28 -16.12 -3.29
CA CYS A 177 14.10 -16.65 -1.95
C CYS A 177 13.05 -15.85 -1.15
N PRO A 178 11.76 -16.25 -1.21
CA PRO A 178 10.68 -15.56 -0.50
C PRO A 178 10.81 -15.55 1.03
N HIS A 179 11.61 -16.46 1.60
CA HIS A 179 11.80 -16.61 3.04
C HIS A 179 13.18 -16.11 3.52
N CYS A 180 13.95 -15.48 2.65
CA CYS A 180 15.30 -14.99 3.00
C CYS A 180 15.27 -13.61 3.67
N ASP A 181 14.24 -13.30 4.46
CA ASP A 181 14.25 -12.06 5.23
C ASP A 181 15.31 -12.12 6.33
N GLY A 182 16.09 -11.05 6.48
CA GLY A 182 17.16 -11.00 7.46
C GLY A 182 17.72 -9.61 7.65
N LEU A 183 18.56 -9.46 8.68
CA LEU A 183 19.15 -8.17 9.07
C LEU A 183 20.00 -7.53 7.97
N TYR A 184 20.48 -8.31 7.00
CA TYR A 184 21.22 -7.79 5.85
C TYR A 184 20.37 -6.85 4.96
N MET A 185 19.04 -6.94 5.05
CA MET A 185 18.13 -6.01 4.38
C MET A 185 18.02 -4.64 5.07
N LEU A 186 18.58 -4.47 6.27
CA LEU A 186 18.59 -3.18 7.00
C LEU A 186 19.73 -2.27 6.50
N THR A 187 19.79 -2.08 5.18
CA THR A 187 20.76 -1.14 4.57
C THR A 187 20.32 0.30 4.81
N GLY A 188 21.25 1.25 4.69
CA GLY A 188 20.93 2.68 4.83
C GLY A 188 19.85 3.15 3.85
N GLN A 189 19.87 2.66 2.60
CA GLN A 189 18.84 2.97 1.61
C GLN A 189 17.46 2.40 1.99
N ASN A 190 17.41 1.14 2.45
CA ASN A 190 16.15 0.51 2.87
C ASN A 190 15.57 1.19 4.12
N LEU A 191 16.41 1.57 5.08
CA LEU A 191 15.97 2.33 6.26
C LEU A 191 15.46 3.74 5.88
N ARG A 192 16.11 4.41 4.91
CA ARG A 192 15.66 5.70 4.39
C ARG A 192 14.33 5.58 3.66
N PHE A 193 14.16 4.53 2.85
CA PHE A 193 12.91 4.23 2.16
C PHE A 193 11.77 3.93 3.15
N LEU A 194 12.02 3.08 4.15
CA LEU A 194 11.08 2.82 5.24
C LEU A 194 10.70 4.11 5.98
N SER A 195 11.66 4.99 6.24
CA SER A 195 11.40 6.27 6.94
C SER A 195 10.45 7.17 6.14
N ILE A 196 10.59 7.24 4.81
CA ILE A 196 9.65 7.97 3.95
C ILE A 196 8.25 7.37 4.04
N ILE A 197 8.13 6.05 4.02
CA ILE A 197 6.82 5.36 4.07
C ILE A 197 6.16 5.57 5.43
N VAL A 198 6.93 5.47 6.52
CA VAL A 198 6.44 5.73 7.89
C VAL A 198 5.95 7.17 8.02
N ASP A 199 6.74 8.15 7.58
CA ASP A 199 6.33 9.56 7.60
C ASP A 199 5.06 9.80 6.75
N THR A 200 5.00 9.19 5.56
CA THR A 200 3.81 9.24 4.68
C THR A 200 2.56 8.72 5.38
N VAL A 201 2.67 7.60 6.08
CA VAL A 201 1.57 6.96 6.81
C VAL A 201 1.13 7.84 7.97
N ILE A 202 2.07 8.36 8.76
CA ILE A 202 1.76 9.28 9.87
C ILE A 202 1.00 10.50 9.35
N ARG A 203 1.49 11.14 8.29
CA ARG A 203 0.85 12.30 7.67
C ARG A 203 -0.53 11.98 7.13
N THR A 204 -0.70 10.81 6.51
CA THR A 204 -2.00 10.37 5.98
C THR A 204 -2.99 10.13 7.12
N VAL A 205 -2.58 9.47 8.22
CA VAL A 205 -3.43 9.24 9.39
C VAL A 205 -3.84 10.57 10.03
N ILE A 206 -2.90 11.51 10.17
CA ILE A 206 -3.21 12.85 10.71
C ILE A 206 -4.25 13.56 9.84
N GLN A 207 -4.09 13.53 8.51
CA GLN A 207 -5.05 14.11 7.58
C GLN A 207 -6.43 13.44 7.66
N LEU A 208 -6.49 12.11 7.67
CA LEU A 208 -7.75 11.36 7.78
C LEU A 208 -8.47 11.55 9.12
N SER A 209 -7.72 11.89 10.18
CA SER A 209 -8.27 12.14 11.51
C SER A 209 -8.78 13.57 11.70
N ASP A 210 -8.64 14.45 10.70
CA ASP A 210 -8.89 15.90 10.81
C ASP A 210 -8.17 16.56 12.00
N SER A 211 -7.03 16.00 12.41
CA SER A 211 -6.29 16.43 13.59
C SER A 211 -5.52 17.73 13.32
N SER A 212 -5.50 18.62 14.32
CA SER A 212 -4.67 19.83 14.32
C SER A 212 -3.16 19.54 14.30
N ALA A 213 -2.76 18.30 14.56
CA ALA A 213 -1.38 17.85 14.45
C ALA A 213 -0.78 18.05 13.05
N ASN A 214 -1.61 18.24 12.01
CA ASN A 214 -1.15 18.49 10.65
C ASN A 214 -0.23 19.73 10.55
N MET A 215 -0.43 20.74 11.41
CA MET A 215 0.46 21.91 11.50
C MET A 215 1.77 21.63 12.24
N ILE A 216 1.75 20.69 13.19
CA ILE A 216 2.86 20.44 14.13
C ILE A 216 3.94 19.55 13.48
N VAL A 217 3.55 18.63 12.60
CA VAL A 217 4.49 17.71 11.96
C VAL A 217 5.53 18.47 11.12
N ASP A 218 5.09 19.44 10.32
CA ASP A 218 6.01 20.24 9.50
C ASP A 218 6.94 21.11 10.36
N ASP A 219 6.43 21.66 11.47
CA ASP A 219 7.23 22.43 12.43
C ASP A 219 8.31 21.57 13.11
N LEU A 220 7.99 20.34 13.50
CA LEU A 220 8.95 19.43 14.14
C LEU A 220 10.14 19.10 13.22
N TYR A 221 9.88 18.88 11.93
CA TYR A 221 10.93 18.64 10.95
C TYR A 221 11.79 19.89 10.70
N PHE A 222 11.19 21.08 10.71
CA PHE A 222 11.94 22.34 10.66
C PHE A 222 12.90 22.48 11.85
N TYR A 223 12.45 22.15 13.07
CA TYR A 223 13.32 22.21 14.25
C TYR A 223 14.43 21.15 14.25
N GLN A 224 14.17 19.94 13.73
CA GLN A 224 15.19 18.90 13.62
C GLN A 224 16.28 19.29 12.60
N SER A 225 15.89 19.73 11.41
CA SER A 225 16.83 20.17 10.38
C SER A 225 17.63 21.43 10.77
N ALA A 226 17.02 22.36 11.52
CA ALA A 226 17.73 23.54 12.04
C ALA A 226 18.83 23.17 13.05
N ASN A 227 18.62 22.12 13.85
CA ASN A 227 19.61 21.67 14.83
C ASN A 227 20.78 20.92 14.18
N ASP A 228 20.55 20.18 13.09
CA ASP A 228 21.60 19.50 12.32
C ASP A 228 22.55 20.48 11.59
N ILE A 229 22.11 21.71 11.32
CA ILE A 229 22.97 22.77 10.73
C ILE A 229 23.90 23.40 11.79
N THR A 230 23.63 23.17 13.08
CA THR A 230 24.38 23.76 14.20
C THR A 230 25.34 22.80 14.91
N ALA A 231 25.44 21.56 14.46
CA ALA A 231 26.36 20.53 14.97
C ALA A 231 27.53 20.29 14.00
#